data_AF-A0A950FKX5-F1
#
_entry.id   AF-A0A950FKX5-F1
#
_cell.length_a   1.000
_cell.length_b   1.000
_cell.length_c   1.000
_cell.angle_alpha   90.00
_cell.angle_beta   90.00
_cell.angle_gamma   90.00
#
_symmetry.space_group_name_H-M   'P 1'
#
loop_
_entity.id
_entity.type
_entity.pdbx_description
1 polymer ?
#
loop_
_entity_poly.entity_id
_entity_poly.type
_entity_poly.pdbx_seq_one_letter_code
_entity_poly.pdbx_strand_id
1 'polypeptide(L)'
;NELTYGITDRIEAAAYLTLAQPSGHGFWWAGDKFRLRGRLFDEDVLPIDLGWYVELEWHKTPQFDDADLELELKPIIEKDLGQFSLMLNPVFEKPLYGRGHDQGFEFGYRNGIYYRWMRYLSPGVEFYGGIGLTDDSDPLADQQHYIFPVLWGKLPHGFEYNLGPGFGLTRGSDHVLIKFNFELERFIGALFGPSPENGWFY
;
A
#
# COMPACT_ATOMS: atom_id res chain seq x y z
N ASN A 1 10.41 -9.47 5.20
CA ASN A 1 9.87 -9.75 6.56
C ASN A 1 9.46 -8.44 7.18
N GLU A 2 8.30 -8.37 7.85
CA GLU A 2 7.78 -7.17 8.51
C GLU A 2 7.68 -7.40 10.03
N LEU A 3 8.02 -6.37 10.81
CA LEU A 3 7.77 -6.30 12.24
C LEU A 3 6.99 -5.01 12.54
N THR A 4 5.83 -5.13 13.19
CA THR A 4 4.94 -4.00 13.49
C THR A 4 4.75 -3.84 15.00
N TYR A 5 4.75 -2.60 15.49
CA TYR A 5 4.59 -2.25 16.90
C TYR A 5 3.79 -0.95 17.07
N GLY A 6 2.78 -0.98 17.94
CA GLY A 6 1.98 0.18 18.32
C GLY A 6 2.74 1.12 19.26
N ILE A 7 2.92 2.36 18.85
CA ILE A 7 3.60 3.41 19.63
C ILE A 7 2.62 4.10 20.58
N THR A 8 1.44 4.46 20.07
CA THR A 8 0.32 5.02 20.84
C THR A 8 -0.97 4.38 20.34
N ASP A 9 -2.07 4.52 21.08
CA ASP A 9 -3.43 4.09 20.68
C ASP A 9 -3.88 4.47 19.25
N ARG A 10 -3.18 5.37 18.57
CA ARG A 10 -3.47 5.83 17.21
C ARG A 10 -2.30 5.74 16.24
N ILE A 11 -1.11 5.31 16.67
CA ILE A 11 0.11 5.34 15.86
C ILE A 11 0.85 4.02 15.99
N GLU A 12 1.29 3.49 14.86
CA GLU A 12 2.20 2.34 14.82
C GLU A 12 3.42 2.59 13.96
N ALA A 13 4.45 1.81 14.25
CA ALA A 13 5.64 1.68 13.44
C ALA A 13 5.75 0.27 12.87
N ALA A 14 6.32 0.16 11.67
CA ALA A 14 6.83 -1.10 11.17
C ALA A 14 8.23 -0.96 10.60
N ALA A 15 8.98 -2.06 10.65
CA ALA A 15 10.27 -2.20 10.02
C ALA A 15 10.25 -3.43 9.10
N TYR A 16 10.77 -3.25 7.89
CA TYR A 16 10.87 -4.29 6.88
C TYR A 16 12.32 -4.58 6.56
N LEU A 17 12.63 -5.87 6.48
CA LEU A 17 13.88 -6.36 5.92
C LEU A 17 13.61 -6.93 4.53
N THR A 18 14.23 -6.33 3.51
CA THR A 18 14.11 -6.74 2.10
C THR A 18 15.31 -7.58 1.71
N LEU A 19 15.06 -8.78 1.19
CA LEU A 19 16.07 -9.70 0.69
C LEU A 19 15.83 -9.94 -0.81
N ALA A 20 16.89 -9.90 -1.62
CA ALA A 20 16.84 -10.27 -3.03
C ALA A 20 17.48 -11.65 -3.25
N GLN A 21 17.02 -12.37 -4.28
CA GLN A 21 17.68 -13.59 -4.76
C GLN A 21 17.80 -13.55 -6.30
N PRO A 22 18.88 -12.95 -6.83
CA PRO A 22 19.21 -13.00 -8.25
C PRO A 22 19.47 -14.44 -8.69
N SER A 23 19.19 -14.74 -9.97
CA SER A 23 19.43 -16.06 -10.55
C SER A 23 20.88 -16.51 -10.34
N GLY A 24 21.07 -17.68 -9.73
CA GLY A 24 22.40 -18.25 -9.46
C GLY A 24 23.06 -17.82 -8.15
N HIS A 25 22.42 -16.99 -7.33
CA HIS A 25 22.91 -16.55 -6.03
C HIS A 25 21.95 -16.91 -4.88
N GLY A 26 22.48 -16.98 -3.65
CA GLY A 26 21.66 -17.11 -2.43
C GLY A 26 20.97 -15.79 -2.07
N PHE A 27 20.07 -15.84 -1.08
CA PHE A 27 19.45 -14.62 -0.55
C PHE A 27 20.51 -13.66 0.01
N TRP A 28 20.37 -12.38 -0.35
CA TRP A 28 21.19 -11.31 0.19
C TRP A 28 20.32 -10.10 0.51
N TRP A 29 20.79 -9.29 1.45
CA TRP A 29 20.07 -8.10 1.90
C TRP A 29 20.09 -7.00 0.83
N ALA A 30 18.90 -6.54 0.45
CA ALA A 30 18.67 -5.61 -0.65
C ALA A 30 18.25 -4.21 -0.20
N GLY A 31 17.73 -4.08 1.03
CA GLY A 31 17.25 -2.82 1.56
C GLY A 31 16.40 -2.99 2.81
N ASP A 32 16.04 -1.86 3.42
CA ASP A 32 15.21 -1.76 4.61
C ASP A 32 14.10 -0.74 4.39
N LYS A 33 12.91 -0.97 4.95
CA LYS A 33 11.86 0.06 5.03
C LYS A 33 11.49 0.34 6.47
N PHE A 34 11.20 1.59 6.77
CA PHE A 34 10.63 2.01 8.05
C PHE A 34 9.34 2.77 7.79
N ARG A 35 8.24 2.26 8.33
CA ARG A 35 6.91 2.84 8.20
C ARG A 35 6.45 3.40 9.53
N LEU A 36 5.82 4.57 9.48
CA LEU A 36 4.86 5.02 10.48
C LEU A 36 3.48 5.16 9.82
N ARG A 37 2.43 4.75 10.52
CA ARG A 37 1.06 5.10 10.12
C ARG A 37 0.19 5.39 11.34
N GLY A 38 -0.86 6.17 11.13
CA GLY A 38 -1.76 6.54 12.20
C GLY A 38 -3.12 7.03 11.74
N ARG A 39 -4.07 7.13 12.69
CA ARG A 39 -5.37 7.80 12.48
C ARG A 39 -5.29 9.23 12.97
N LEU A 40 -5.94 10.15 12.26
CA LEU A 40 -6.03 11.55 12.68
C LEU A 40 -7.11 11.77 13.74
N PHE A 41 -8.22 11.02 13.63
CA PHE A 41 -9.38 11.10 14.53
C PHE A 41 -9.78 9.69 14.99
N ASP A 42 -10.52 9.62 16.10
CA ASP A 42 -11.20 8.38 16.47
C ASP A 42 -12.34 8.10 15.49
N GLU A 43 -12.73 6.83 15.40
CA GLU A 43 -13.88 6.40 14.58
C GLU A 43 -15.15 7.19 14.95
N ASP A 44 -16.02 7.41 13.97
CA ASP A 44 -17.30 8.13 14.09
C ASP A 44 -17.22 9.62 14.50
N VAL A 45 -16.03 10.20 14.69
CA VAL A 45 -15.87 11.65 14.92
C VAL A 45 -16.17 12.46 13.67
N LEU A 46 -15.78 11.93 12.51
CA LEU A 46 -16.02 12.53 11.21
C LEU A 46 -16.89 11.60 10.34
N PRO A 47 -17.57 12.13 9.31
CA PRO A 47 -18.32 11.30 8.39
C PRO A 47 -17.41 10.42 7.51
N ILE A 48 -16.09 10.50 7.62
CA ILE A 48 -15.08 9.69 6.93
C ILE A 48 -13.94 9.41 7.90
N ASP A 49 -13.27 8.28 7.75
CA ASP A 49 -12.07 7.96 8.52
C ASP A 49 -10.85 8.52 7.78
N LEU A 50 -9.98 9.18 8.54
CA LEU A 50 -8.79 9.84 8.02
C LEU A 50 -7.55 9.34 8.74
N GLY A 51 -6.59 8.88 7.96
CA GLY A 51 -5.30 8.45 8.44
C GLY A 51 -4.17 8.97 7.58
N TRP A 52 -2.97 8.62 8.01
CA TRP A 52 -1.73 9.02 7.37
C TRP A 52 -0.73 7.89 7.42
N TYR A 53 0.19 7.93 6.46
CA TYR A 53 1.26 6.98 6.27
C TYR A 53 2.51 7.73 5.86
N VAL A 54 3.64 7.34 6.44
CA VAL A 54 4.97 7.80 6.06
C VAL A 54 5.87 6.57 6.03
N GLU A 55 6.55 6.33 4.91
CA GLU A 55 7.58 5.32 4.79
C GLU A 55 8.88 5.91 4.29
N LEU A 56 9.98 5.46 4.88
CA LEU A 56 11.32 5.64 4.35
C LEU A 56 11.80 4.30 3.84
N GLU A 57 12.14 4.23 2.55
CA GLU A 57 12.68 3.04 1.92
C GLU A 57 14.14 3.28 1.55
N TRP A 58 15.02 2.43 2.05
CA TRP A 58 16.43 2.45 1.74
C TRP A 58 16.79 1.26 0.86
N HIS A 59 17.32 1.54 -0.32
CA HIS A 59 17.80 0.54 -1.26
C HIS A 59 19.33 0.50 -1.26
N LYS A 60 19.89 -0.70 -1.07
CA LYS A 60 21.35 -0.89 -1.11
C LYS A 60 21.87 -1.19 -2.52
N THR A 61 20.99 -1.65 -3.40
CA THR A 61 21.38 -2.23 -4.68
C THR A 61 20.77 -1.46 -5.84
N PRO A 62 21.57 -0.75 -6.65
CA PRO A 62 21.13 -0.06 -7.87
C PRO A 62 20.55 -0.96 -8.99
N GLN A 63 20.38 -2.27 -8.72
CA GLN A 63 19.90 -3.25 -9.70
C GLN A 63 18.37 -3.40 -9.68
N PHE A 64 17.70 -2.78 -8.71
CA PHE A 64 16.24 -2.86 -8.54
C PHE A 64 15.56 -1.50 -8.40
N ASP A 65 16.28 -0.49 -7.88
CA ASP A 65 15.85 0.90 -7.82
C ASP A 65 17.06 1.83 -7.94
N ASP A 66 16.91 2.96 -8.63
CA ASP A 66 17.95 3.98 -8.85
C ASP A 66 17.97 5.03 -7.70
N ALA A 67 16.94 5.06 -6.85
CA ALA A 67 16.90 5.84 -5.62
C ALA A 67 17.56 5.07 -4.47
N ASP A 68 18.49 5.71 -3.78
CA ASP A 68 19.13 5.11 -2.61
C ASP A 68 18.20 5.20 -1.39
N LEU A 69 17.55 6.35 -1.20
CA LEU A 69 16.59 6.59 -0.12
C LEU A 69 15.37 7.32 -0.67
N GLU A 70 14.19 6.76 -0.44
CA GLU A 70 12.91 7.29 -0.88
C GLU A 70 11.98 7.55 0.29
N LEU A 71 11.17 8.60 0.17
CA LEU A 71 10.07 8.95 1.05
C LEU A 71 8.73 8.68 0.36
N GLU A 72 7.89 7.85 0.96
CA GLU A 72 6.51 7.63 0.52
C GLU A 72 5.55 8.25 1.56
N LEU A 73 4.61 9.07 1.09
CA LEU A 73 3.58 9.72 1.91
C LEU A 73 2.20 9.33 1.39
N LYS A 74 1.31 8.89 2.29
CA LYS A 74 -0.09 8.61 1.92
C LYS A 74 -1.05 9.22 2.93
N PRO A 75 -1.90 10.18 2.52
CA PRO A 75 -3.21 10.34 3.12
C PRO A 75 -4.01 9.05 2.90
N ILE A 76 -4.68 8.57 3.93
CA ILE A 76 -5.58 7.42 3.86
C ILE A 76 -6.98 7.95 4.16
N ILE A 77 -7.92 7.69 3.27
CA ILE A 77 -9.31 8.13 3.41
C ILE A 77 -10.20 6.92 3.23
N GLU A 78 -11.04 6.66 4.22
CA GLU A 78 -11.93 5.52 4.23
C GLU A 78 -13.37 5.91 4.52
N LYS A 79 -14.29 5.16 3.93
CA LYS A 79 -15.70 5.29 4.24
C LYS A 79 -16.48 4.01 4.01
N ASP A 80 -17.23 3.62 5.03
CA ASP A 80 -18.28 2.63 4.91
C ASP A 80 -19.64 3.25 4.54
N LEU A 81 -20.22 2.77 3.45
CA LEU A 81 -21.54 3.12 2.92
C LEU A 81 -22.42 1.88 2.76
N GLY A 82 -23.27 1.60 3.75
CA GLY A 82 -24.20 0.47 3.71
C GLY A 82 -23.47 -0.88 3.78
N GLN A 83 -23.26 -1.53 2.63
CA GLN A 83 -22.47 -2.77 2.52
C GLN A 83 -21.16 -2.57 1.74
N PHE A 84 -20.83 -1.33 1.36
CA PHE A 84 -19.64 -1.01 0.59
C PHE A 84 -18.60 -0.29 1.44
N SER A 85 -17.34 -0.73 1.37
CA SER A 85 -16.20 -0.02 1.92
C SER A 85 -15.44 0.65 0.79
N LEU A 86 -15.19 1.94 0.93
CA LEU A 86 -14.41 2.75 0.01
C LEU A 86 -13.08 3.11 0.65
N MET A 87 -12.01 2.98 -0.11
CA MET A 87 -10.66 3.36 0.28
C MET A 87 -10.05 4.23 -0.80
N LEU A 88 -9.53 5.40 -0.43
CA LEU A 88 -8.79 6.29 -1.30
C LEU A 88 -7.42 6.56 -0.69
N ASN A 89 -6.38 6.15 -1.41
CA ASN A 89 -4.98 6.36 -1.01
C ASN A 89 -4.22 7.05 -2.13
N PRO A 90 -4.25 8.39 -2.21
CA PRO A 90 -3.22 9.10 -2.95
C PRO A 90 -1.84 8.76 -2.36
N VAL A 91 -0.88 8.55 -3.24
CA VAL A 91 0.50 8.18 -2.90
C VAL A 91 1.42 9.24 -3.48
N PHE A 92 2.33 9.75 -2.65
CA PHE A 92 3.36 10.70 -3.05
C PHE A 92 4.72 10.11 -2.74
N GLU A 93 5.55 9.96 -3.75
CA GLU A 93 6.88 9.37 -3.64
C GLU A 93 7.93 10.45 -3.95
N LYS A 94 9.03 10.45 -3.18
CA LYS A 94 10.10 11.42 -3.35
C LYS A 94 11.45 10.79 -3.04
N PRO A 95 12.33 10.65 -4.05
CA PRO A 95 13.73 10.34 -3.79
C PRO A 95 14.35 11.43 -2.93
N LEU A 96 14.90 11.05 -1.78
CA LEU A 96 15.64 11.92 -0.86
C LEU A 96 17.14 11.89 -1.15
N TYR A 97 17.65 10.77 -1.66
CA TYR A 97 19.04 10.59 -2.05
C TYR A 97 19.15 9.61 -3.23
N GLY A 98 20.14 9.82 -4.10
CA GLY A 98 20.31 9.05 -5.33
C GLY A 98 19.72 9.75 -6.56
N ARG A 99 19.38 8.99 -7.60
CA ARG A 99 18.79 9.53 -8.83
C ARG A 99 17.40 10.12 -8.53
N GLY A 100 17.05 11.22 -9.19
CA GLY A 100 15.72 11.84 -9.04
C GLY A 100 15.56 12.71 -7.78
N HIS A 101 16.58 12.81 -6.90
CA HIS A 101 16.45 13.60 -5.67
C HIS A 101 16.21 15.10 -5.91
N ASP A 102 16.64 15.64 -7.06
CA ASP A 102 16.41 17.03 -7.47
C ASP A 102 15.02 17.30 -8.10
N GLN A 103 14.24 16.25 -8.40
CA GLN A 103 12.95 16.37 -9.09
C GLN A 103 11.79 16.69 -8.12
N GLY A 104 10.55 16.83 -8.63
CA GLY A 104 9.35 16.97 -7.80
C GLY A 104 8.99 15.68 -7.04
N PHE A 105 7.77 15.65 -6.50
CA PHE A 105 7.14 14.41 -6.05
C PHE A 105 6.59 13.65 -7.24
N GLU A 106 6.67 12.33 -7.22
CA GLU A 106 5.85 11.48 -8.05
C GLU A 106 4.48 11.28 -7.40
N PHE A 107 3.45 11.08 -8.22
CA PHE A 107 2.09 10.83 -7.74
C PHE A 107 1.52 9.54 -8.29
N GLY A 108 0.93 8.78 -7.37
CA GLY A 108 0.11 7.63 -7.67
C GLY A 108 -1.13 7.55 -6.78
N TYR A 109 -1.88 6.47 -6.98
CA TYR A 109 -3.05 6.17 -6.19
C TYR A 109 -3.26 4.66 -6.06
N ARG A 110 -3.82 4.24 -4.92
CA ARG A 110 -4.17 2.85 -4.61
C ARG A 110 -5.55 2.83 -3.98
N ASN A 111 -6.60 2.80 -4.80
CA ASN A 111 -7.98 2.97 -4.37
C ASN A 111 -8.74 1.64 -4.43
N GLY A 112 -9.80 1.49 -3.65
CA GLY A 112 -10.58 0.27 -3.61
C GLY A 112 -12.03 0.47 -3.22
N ILE A 113 -12.89 -0.40 -3.77
CA ILE A 113 -14.31 -0.52 -3.43
C ILE A 113 -14.60 -1.98 -3.15
N TYR A 114 -15.13 -2.28 -1.99
CA TYR A 114 -15.35 -3.67 -1.55
C TYR A 114 -16.78 -3.85 -1.10
N TYR A 115 -17.41 -4.92 -1.56
CA TYR A 115 -18.71 -5.34 -1.06
C TYR A 115 -18.50 -6.30 0.12
N ARG A 116 -18.94 -5.87 1.30
CA ARG A 116 -18.84 -6.60 2.56
C ARG A 116 -19.84 -7.74 2.62
N TRP A 117 -19.53 -8.83 1.93
CA TRP A 117 -20.41 -10.00 1.90
C TRP A 117 -20.20 -10.87 3.14
N MET A 118 -18.97 -11.34 3.36
CA MET A 118 -18.58 -12.19 4.48
C MET A 118 -17.19 -11.77 4.93
N ARG A 119 -16.87 -11.85 6.23
CA ARG A 119 -15.56 -11.47 6.75
C ARG A 119 -14.40 -12.19 6.04
N TYR A 120 -14.60 -13.45 5.68
CA TYR A 120 -13.61 -14.27 4.97
C TYR A 120 -13.72 -14.20 3.45
N LEU A 121 -14.70 -13.47 2.89
CA LEU A 121 -14.92 -13.37 1.45
C LEU A 121 -15.70 -12.09 1.10
N SER A 122 -14.99 -11.08 0.63
CA SER A 122 -15.51 -9.80 0.16
C SER A 122 -15.01 -9.55 -1.26
N PRO A 123 -15.87 -9.59 -2.28
CA PRO A 123 -15.49 -9.17 -3.62
C PRO A 123 -15.29 -7.66 -3.67
N GLY A 124 -14.33 -7.21 -4.47
CA GLY A 124 -14.02 -5.80 -4.63
C GLY A 124 -13.46 -5.47 -6.00
N VAL A 125 -13.30 -4.17 -6.24
CA VAL A 125 -12.60 -3.61 -7.39
C VAL A 125 -11.60 -2.59 -6.87
N GLU A 126 -10.34 -2.78 -7.25
CA GLU A 126 -9.26 -1.85 -6.92
C GLU A 126 -8.76 -1.13 -8.17
N PHE A 127 -8.26 0.09 -7.97
CA PHE A 127 -7.69 0.94 -8.99
C PHE A 127 -6.30 1.37 -8.55
N TYR A 128 -5.33 1.12 -9.40
CA TYR A 128 -3.93 1.49 -9.18
C TYR A 128 -3.46 2.37 -10.30
N GLY A 129 -2.59 3.31 -9.99
CA GLY A 129 -1.84 3.97 -11.05
C GLY A 129 -0.89 5.05 -10.58
N GLY A 130 -0.11 5.55 -11.52
CA GLY A 130 0.85 6.62 -11.33
C GLY A 130 0.93 7.50 -12.57
N ILE A 131 1.22 8.78 -12.35
CA ILE A 131 1.35 9.78 -13.41
C ILE A 131 2.80 10.23 -13.63
N GLY A 132 3.76 9.63 -12.92
CA GLY A 132 5.12 10.14 -12.81
C GLY A 132 5.16 11.41 -11.96
N LEU A 133 5.97 12.37 -12.37
CA LEU A 133 6.17 13.62 -11.64
C LEU A 133 4.90 14.47 -11.57
N THR A 134 4.68 15.12 -10.42
CA THR A 134 3.52 16.00 -10.17
C THR A 134 3.63 17.33 -10.91
N ASP A 135 4.83 17.81 -11.18
CA ASP A 135 5.14 19.06 -11.86
C ASP A 135 5.42 18.90 -13.37
N ASP A 136 5.71 17.68 -13.81
CA ASP A 136 5.89 17.31 -15.22
C ASP A 136 5.36 15.88 -15.45
N SER A 137 4.04 15.73 -15.41
CA SER A 137 3.39 14.43 -15.52
C SER A 137 3.69 13.76 -16.85
N ASP A 138 3.91 12.45 -16.81
CA ASP A 138 4.17 11.64 -17.99
C ASP A 138 3.02 11.75 -19.00
N PRO A 139 3.27 11.59 -20.30
CA PRO A 139 2.21 11.42 -21.27
C PRO A 139 1.30 10.24 -20.88
N LEU A 140 -0.03 10.37 -21.04
CA LEU A 140 -1.00 9.31 -20.67
C LEU A 140 -0.68 7.93 -21.27
N ALA A 141 0.01 7.89 -22.42
CA ALA A 141 0.44 6.65 -23.04
C ALA A 141 1.53 5.92 -22.23
N ASP A 142 2.34 6.65 -21.47
CA ASP A 142 3.47 6.16 -20.68
C ASP A 142 3.10 5.98 -19.19
N GLN A 143 2.06 6.70 -18.72
CA GLN A 143 1.44 6.47 -17.41
C GLN A 143 0.94 5.03 -17.27
N GLN A 144 0.96 4.50 -16.05
CA GLN A 144 0.46 3.16 -15.76
C GLN A 144 -0.82 3.23 -14.92
N HIS A 145 -1.90 2.61 -15.40
CA HIS A 145 -3.17 2.51 -14.69
C HIS A 145 -3.77 1.12 -14.84
N TYR A 146 -4.30 0.61 -13.74
CA TYR A 146 -4.81 -0.76 -13.66
C TYR A 146 -6.14 -0.80 -12.92
N ILE A 147 -6.98 -1.74 -13.33
CA ILE A 147 -8.18 -2.15 -12.60
C ILE A 147 -8.05 -3.62 -12.20
N PHE A 148 -8.38 -3.94 -10.95
CA PHE A 148 -8.33 -5.30 -10.42
C PHE A 148 -9.68 -5.67 -9.83
N PRO A 149 -10.45 -6.61 -10.42
CA PRO A 149 -11.46 -7.34 -9.68
C PRO A 149 -10.76 -8.28 -8.68
N VAL A 150 -11.05 -8.12 -7.40
CA VAL A 150 -10.37 -8.86 -6.32
C VAL A 150 -11.34 -9.61 -5.43
N LEU A 151 -10.82 -10.64 -4.76
CA LEU A 151 -11.40 -11.23 -3.58
C LEU A 151 -10.49 -10.93 -2.40
N TRP A 152 -11.03 -10.23 -1.42
CA TRP A 152 -10.40 -9.99 -0.13
C TRP A 152 -11.04 -10.88 0.93
N GLY A 153 -10.28 -11.31 1.94
CA GLY A 153 -10.86 -12.04 3.05
C GLY A 153 -9.92 -12.18 4.23
N LYS A 154 -10.53 -12.17 5.42
CA LYS A 154 -9.87 -12.45 6.69
C LYS A 154 -10.34 -13.80 7.24
N LEU A 155 -9.41 -14.74 7.31
CA LEU A 155 -9.60 -16.07 7.86
C LEU A 155 -9.35 -16.07 9.38
N PRO A 156 -9.84 -17.10 10.12
CA PRO A 156 -9.50 -17.28 11.53
C PRO A 156 -7.99 -17.31 11.75
N HIS A 157 -7.53 -16.88 12.94
CA HIS A 157 -6.12 -16.82 13.33
C HIS A 157 -5.29 -15.69 12.69
N GLY A 158 -5.93 -14.65 12.15
CA GLY A 158 -5.23 -13.44 11.67
C GLY A 158 -4.59 -13.58 10.29
N PHE A 159 -5.10 -14.50 9.48
CA PHE A 159 -4.68 -14.64 8.08
C PHE A 159 -5.54 -13.76 7.19
N GLU A 160 -4.90 -12.93 6.39
CA GLU A 160 -5.57 -12.09 5.40
C GLU A 160 -5.08 -12.41 4.01
N TYR A 161 -6.00 -12.34 3.04
CA TYR A 161 -5.66 -12.52 1.65
C TYR A 161 -6.35 -11.47 0.79
N ASN A 162 -5.68 -11.11 -0.31
CA ASN A 162 -6.25 -10.26 -1.35
C ASN A 162 -5.69 -10.70 -2.70
N LEU A 163 -6.53 -11.20 -3.58
CA LEU A 163 -6.11 -11.77 -4.85
C LEU A 163 -7.08 -11.46 -5.99
N GLY A 164 -6.53 -11.27 -7.18
CA GLY A 164 -7.32 -11.00 -8.37
C GLY A 164 -6.46 -10.71 -9.61
N PRO A 165 -7.00 -10.91 -10.82
CA PRO A 165 -6.34 -10.44 -12.03
C PRO A 165 -6.37 -8.91 -12.10
N GLY A 166 -5.36 -8.32 -12.73
CA GLY A 166 -5.27 -6.90 -13.05
C GLY A 166 -5.26 -6.69 -14.56
N PHE A 167 -5.88 -5.61 -15.01
CA PHE A 167 -5.95 -5.23 -16.41
C PHE A 167 -5.41 -3.82 -16.60
N GLY A 168 -4.44 -3.68 -17.49
CA GLY A 168 -3.88 -2.37 -17.88
C GLY A 168 -4.89 -1.52 -18.64
N LEU A 169 -4.93 -0.22 -18.35
CA LEU A 169 -5.84 0.76 -18.95
C LEU A 169 -5.12 1.73 -19.91
N THR A 170 -3.79 1.73 -19.93
CA THR A 170 -2.94 2.56 -20.78
C THR A 170 -1.95 1.69 -21.56
N ARG A 171 -1.17 2.30 -22.48
CA ARG A 171 -0.13 1.56 -23.24
C ARG A 171 1.11 1.26 -22.40
N GLY A 172 1.39 2.09 -21.39
CA GLY A 172 2.48 1.90 -20.44
C GLY A 172 2.22 0.79 -19.43
N SER A 173 0.96 0.39 -19.26
CA SER A 173 0.58 -0.73 -18.40
C SER A 173 0.79 -2.08 -19.05
N ASP A 174 1.25 -3.04 -18.24
CA ASP A 174 1.14 -4.46 -18.60
C ASP A 174 -0.33 -4.82 -18.87
N HIS A 175 -0.58 -5.55 -19.94
CA HIS A 175 -1.97 -5.86 -20.34
C HIS A 175 -2.71 -6.67 -19.27
N VAL A 176 -2.04 -7.63 -18.65
CA VAL A 176 -2.61 -8.52 -17.64
C VAL A 176 -1.59 -8.79 -16.54
N LEU A 177 -2.02 -8.63 -15.30
CA LEU A 177 -1.26 -8.94 -14.08
C LEU A 177 -2.05 -9.90 -13.20
N ILE A 178 -1.39 -10.55 -12.25
CA ILE A 178 -2.05 -11.28 -11.16
C ILE A 178 -1.53 -10.71 -9.86
N LYS A 179 -2.46 -10.24 -9.03
CA LYS A 179 -2.20 -9.83 -7.66
C LYS A 179 -2.48 -11.01 -6.73
N PHE A 180 -1.56 -11.25 -5.81
CA PHE A 180 -1.71 -12.19 -4.71
C PHE A 180 -0.97 -11.67 -3.49
N ASN A 181 -1.73 -11.14 -2.54
CA ASN A 181 -1.24 -10.70 -1.24
C ASN A 181 -1.72 -11.70 -0.18
N PHE A 182 -0.82 -12.06 0.71
CA PHE A 182 -1.09 -12.92 1.86
C PHE A 182 -0.36 -12.38 3.07
N GLU A 183 -1.09 -12.16 4.15
CA GLU A 183 -0.57 -11.59 5.38
C GLU A 183 -0.93 -12.50 6.56
N LEU A 184 0.05 -12.71 7.44
CA LEU A 184 -0.15 -13.41 8.71
C LEU A 184 0.25 -12.47 9.83
N GLU A 185 -0.72 -12.07 10.62
CA GLU A 185 -0.45 -11.28 11.81
C GLU A 185 0.03 -12.15 12.96
N ARG A 186 1.17 -11.78 13.55
CA ARG A 186 1.66 -12.36 14.80
C ARG A 186 1.87 -11.23 15.80
N PHE A 187 0.88 -11.02 16.67
CA PHE A 187 0.82 -9.88 17.58
C PHE A 187 2.02 -9.81 18.54
N ILE A 188 2.79 -8.71 18.47
CA ILE A 188 3.50 -8.12 19.61
C ILE A 188 3.16 -6.62 19.63
N GLY A 189 2.04 -6.26 20.26
CA GLY A 189 1.70 -4.86 20.53
C GLY A 189 1.26 -4.00 19.34
N ALA A 190 0.85 -4.58 18.20
CA ALA A 190 0.27 -3.83 17.08
C ALA A 190 -1.12 -3.23 17.45
N LEU A 191 -1.37 -1.99 17.07
CA LEU A 191 -2.61 -1.26 17.38
C LEU A 191 -3.57 -1.18 16.19
N PHE A 192 -3.03 -1.22 14.97
CA PHE A 192 -3.78 -1.50 13.76
C PHE A 192 -3.76 -3.01 13.54
N GLY A 193 -4.51 -3.70 14.40
CA GLY A 193 -4.98 -5.05 14.10
C GLY A 193 -6.20 -4.92 13.19
N PRO A 194 -6.52 -5.92 12.38
CA PRO A 194 -7.17 -5.66 11.12
C PRO A 194 -8.61 -5.31 11.35
N SER A 195 -9.07 -4.30 10.63
CA SER A 195 -10.45 -3.97 10.36
C SER A 195 -11.35 -4.18 11.57
N PRO A 196 -11.56 -3.16 12.42
CA PRO A 196 -12.51 -3.23 13.52
C PRO A 196 -13.87 -3.73 13.02
N GLU A 197 -14.74 -4.18 13.91
CA GLU A 197 -16.07 -4.72 13.53
C GLU A 197 -16.90 -3.76 12.64
N ASN A 198 -16.52 -2.47 12.59
CA ASN A 198 -17.14 -1.40 11.84
C ASN A 198 -16.22 -0.64 10.85
N GLY A 199 -14.96 -1.05 10.64
CA GLY A 199 -14.01 -0.36 9.74
C GLY A 199 -13.08 -1.36 9.05
N TRP A 200 -12.70 -1.14 7.79
CA TRP A 200 -12.14 -2.19 6.91
C TRP A 200 -10.69 -2.00 6.47
N PHE A 201 -10.00 -0.91 6.81
CA PHE A 201 -8.58 -0.77 6.44
C PHE A 201 -7.66 -0.15 7.51
N TYR A 202 -8.08 -0.22 8.78
CA TYR A 202 -7.23 0.04 9.96
C TYR A 202 -7.24 -1.09 10.97
#